data_AF-A0A8D5U0H8-F1
#
_entry.id   AF-A0A8D5U0H8-F1
#
_cell.length_a   1.000
_cell.length_b   1.000
_cell.length_c   1.000
_cell.angle_alpha   90.00
_cell.angle_beta   90.00
_cell.angle_gamma   90.00
#
_symmetry.space_group_name_H-M   'P 1'
#
loop_
_entity.id
_entity.type
_entity.pdbx_description
1 polymer ?
#
loop_
_entity_poly.entity_id
_entity_poly.type
_entity_poly.pdbx_seq_one_letter_code
_entity_poly.pdbx_strand_id
1 'polypeptide(L)'
;MKVGKLELGILGEIELEGKKYKVARVPSYGELKEEPPSWNFVKENILTWRPFVRVKMVKVGDEFLTVLNDVVLDLDEEMFYLVNSAYQMFVVSKNPELRASNLLEALNEFAEKQIRRSLTPEEKVYLNLRGSFEIAVLRDLGALL
;
A
#
# COMPACT_ATOMS: atom_id res chain seq x y z
N MET A 1 0.84 -17.52 6.52
CA MET A 1 2.05 -17.01 7.20
C MET A 1 1.70 -15.67 7.77
N LYS A 2 1.90 -15.50 9.08
CA LYS A 2 1.58 -14.25 9.74
C LYS A 2 2.53 -13.13 9.32
N VAL A 3 1.98 -12.08 8.72
CA VAL A 3 2.68 -10.83 8.40
C VAL A 3 1.88 -9.70 9.04
N GLY A 4 2.41 -9.14 10.13
CA GLY A 4 1.67 -8.20 10.96
C GLY A 4 0.43 -8.86 11.58
N LYS A 5 -0.76 -8.34 11.24
CA LYS A 5 -2.06 -8.85 11.66
C LYS A 5 -2.72 -9.80 10.66
N LEU A 6 -2.16 -9.94 9.44
CA LEU A 6 -2.77 -10.74 8.38
C LEU A 6 -2.09 -12.10 8.25
N GLU A 7 -2.88 -13.11 7.87
CA GLU A 7 -2.38 -14.41 7.41
C GLU A 7 -2.30 -14.40 5.88
N LEU A 8 -1.07 -14.40 5.35
CA LEU A 8 -0.83 -14.38 3.91
C LEU A 8 -0.46 -15.76 3.36
N GLY A 9 -0.89 -16.02 2.12
CA GLY A 9 -0.44 -17.16 1.33
C GLY A 9 0.98 -16.93 0.81
N ILE A 10 1.83 -17.95 0.93
CA ILE A 10 3.18 -17.93 0.34
C ILE A 10 3.06 -18.46 -1.09
N LEU A 11 3.55 -17.68 -2.05
CA LEU A 11 3.62 -18.08 -3.46
C LEU A 11 4.92 -18.81 -3.79
N GLY A 12 6.00 -18.50 -3.07
CA GLY A 12 7.30 -19.12 -3.28
C GLY A 12 8.41 -18.41 -2.49
N GLU A 13 9.64 -18.67 -2.90
CA GLU A 13 10.84 -18.01 -2.38
C GLU A 13 11.67 -17.45 -3.53
N ILE A 14 12.28 -16.29 -3.32
CA ILE A 14 13.25 -15.69 -4.25
C ILE A 14 14.55 -15.40 -3.51
N GLU A 15 15.67 -15.44 -4.23
CA GLU A 15 16.98 -15.07 -3.69
C GLU A 15 17.42 -13.72 -4.26
N LEU A 16 17.68 -12.76 -3.38
CA LEU A 16 18.17 -11.43 -3.72
C LEU A 16 19.45 -11.19 -2.92
N GLU A 17 20.55 -10.90 -3.61
CA GLU A 17 21.87 -10.60 -2.99
C GLU A 17 22.33 -11.66 -1.97
N GLY A 18 22.11 -12.94 -2.28
CA GLY A 18 22.49 -14.06 -1.41
C GLY A 18 21.58 -14.28 -0.19
N LYS A 19 20.47 -13.54 -0.10
CA LYS A 19 19.45 -13.70 0.94
C LYS A 19 18.15 -14.20 0.35
N LYS A 20 17.54 -15.21 0.99
CA LYS A 20 16.23 -15.74 0.61
C LYS A 20 15.11 -14.91 1.21
N TYR A 21 14.13 -14.59 0.38
CA TYR A 21 12.91 -13.87 0.74
C TYR A 21 11.71 -14.74 0.39
N LYS A 22 10.70 -14.73 1.27
CA LYS A 22 9.41 -15.36 0.96
C LYS A 22 8.57 -14.39 0.16
N VAL A 23 7.93 -14.86 -0.90
CA VAL A 23 6.97 -14.07 -1.67
C VAL A 23 5.58 -14.34 -1.11
N ALA A 24 4.93 -13.31 -0.60
CA ALA A 24 3.60 -13.40 -0.01
C ALA A 24 2.61 -12.57 -0.82
N ARG A 25 1.50 -13.19 -1.22
CA ARG A 25 0.40 -12.50 -1.90
C ARG A 25 -0.35 -11.62 -0.90
N VAL A 26 -0.48 -10.35 -1.22
CA VAL A 26 -1.30 -9.42 -0.44
C VAL A 26 -2.69 -9.34 -1.09
N PRO A 27 -3.77 -9.56 -0.32
CA PRO A 27 -5.12 -9.41 -0.86
C PRO A 27 -5.43 -7.94 -1.12
N SER A 28 -6.03 -7.65 -2.28
CA SER A 28 -6.59 -6.33 -2.57
C SER A 28 -8.00 -6.19 -1.98
N TYR A 29 -8.54 -4.97 -1.99
CA TYR A 29 -9.87 -4.64 -1.48
C TYR A 29 -10.97 -5.60 -1.98
N GLY A 30 -10.95 -5.96 -3.26
CA GLY A 30 -11.95 -6.85 -3.87
C GLY A 30 -11.84 -8.31 -3.43
N GLU A 31 -10.73 -8.71 -2.80
CA GLU A 31 -10.46 -10.08 -2.36
C GLU A 31 -10.70 -10.27 -0.85
N LEU A 32 -10.90 -9.18 -0.11
CA LEU A 32 -11.14 -9.22 1.32
C LEU A 32 -12.54 -9.78 1.62
N LYS A 33 -12.58 -10.83 2.46
CA LYS A 33 -13.84 -11.40 2.96
C LYS A 33 -14.44 -10.61 4.11
N GLU A 34 -13.59 -9.88 4.83
CA GLU A 34 -13.93 -9.12 6.03
C GLU A 34 -13.18 -7.79 6.01
N GLU A 35 -13.68 -6.81 6.77
CA GLU A 35 -12.99 -5.52 6.93
C GLU A 35 -11.58 -5.74 7.52
N PRO A 36 -10.55 -5.05 7.01
CA PRO A 36 -9.21 -5.09 7.60
C PRO A 36 -9.26 -4.72 9.09
N PRO A 37 -8.51 -5.42 9.96
CA PRO A 37 -8.45 -5.08 11.38
C PRO A 37 -8.12 -3.62 11.70
N SER A 38 -7.42 -2.91 10.82
CA SER A 38 -7.10 -1.47 10.97
C SER A 38 -8.12 -0.51 10.35
N TRP A 39 -9.24 -1.00 9.83
CA TRP A 39 -10.25 -0.17 9.16
C TRP A 39 -10.72 1.02 10.02
N ASN A 40 -11.15 0.75 11.26
CA ASN A 40 -11.63 1.81 12.17
C ASN A 40 -10.56 2.88 12.42
N PHE A 41 -9.30 2.47 12.59
CA PHE A 41 -8.20 3.41 12.76
C PHE A 41 -8.05 4.32 11.53
N VAL A 42 -8.05 3.73 10.32
CA VAL A 42 -7.89 4.52 9.08
C VAL A 42 -9.07 5.47 8.93
N LYS A 43 -10.30 4.99 9.11
CA LYS A 43 -11.52 5.80 9.03
C LYS A 43 -11.47 7.04 9.93
N GLU A 44 -10.97 6.88 11.16
CA GLU A 44 -10.91 7.97 12.15
C GLU A 44 -9.71 8.91 11.96
N ASN A 45 -8.61 8.41 11.38
CA ASN A 45 -7.33 9.12 11.40
C ASN A 45 -6.78 9.47 10.02
N ILE A 46 -7.41 9.11 8.90
CA ILE A 46 -6.83 9.32 7.56
C ILE A 46 -6.42 10.78 7.29
N LEU A 47 -7.14 11.75 7.84
CA LEU A 47 -6.88 13.19 7.64
C LEU A 47 -5.76 13.74 8.55
N THR A 48 -5.45 13.05 9.65
CA THR A 48 -4.54 13.55 10.71
C THR A 48 -3.30 12.68 10.90
N TRP A 49 -3.37 11.42 10.50
CA TRP A 49 -2.29 10.45 10.60
C TRP A 49 -1.24 10.71 9.55
N ARG A 50 0.01 10.72 10.00
CA ARG A 50 1.21 10.71 9.16
C ARG A 50 1.85 9.31 9.24
N PRO A 51 1.74 8.49 8.19
CA PRO A 51 2.29 7.14 8.20
C PRO A 51 3.81 7.12 8.39
N PHE A 52 4.29 6.17 9.19
CA PHE A 52 5.68 5.74 9.18
C PHE A 52 5.82 4.53 8.24
N VAL A 53 6.52 4.73 7.12
CA VAL A 53 6.71 3.71 6.08
C VAL A 53 7.84 2.76 6.46
N ARG A 54 7.55 1.47 6.53
CA ARG A 54 8.51 0.41 6.91
C ARG A 54 9.01 -0.44 5.76
N VAL A 55 8.35 -0.38 4.61
CA VAL A 55 8.77 -1.13 3.43
C VAL A 55 10.07 -0.57 2.85
N LYS A 56 10.84 -1.44 2.21
CA LYS A 56 11.98 -1.09 1.37
C LYS A 56 11.62 -1.35 -0.08
N MET A 57 12.00 -0.43 -0.95
CA MET A 57 11.92 -0.62 -2.39
C MET A 57 13.27 -1.16 -2.87
N VAL A 58 13.29 -2.40 -3.35
CA VAL A 58 14.51 -3.07 -3.84
C VAL A 58 14.45 -3.16 -5.35
N LYS A 59 15.44 -2.60 -6.05
CA LYS A 59 15.51 -2.65 -7.52
C LYS A 59 16.07 -4.00 -7.97
N VAL A 60 15.38 -4.69 -8.87
CA VAL A 60 15.80 -5.97 -9.47
C VAL A 60 15.62 -5.87 -10.98
N GLY A 61 16.71 -5.75 -11.72
CA GLY A 61 16.66 -5.41 -13.14
C GLY A 61 16.00 -4.04 -13.34
N ASP A 62 14.92 -4.00 -14.11
CA ASP A 62 14.13 -2.78 -14.37
C ASP A 62 12.90 -2.64 -13.44
N GLU A 63 12.66 -3.62 -12.56
CA GLU A 63 11.51 -3.66 -11.67
C GLU A 63 11.89 -3.27 -10.22
N PHE A 64 10.89 -2.85 -9.45
CA PHE A 64 11.04 -2.62 -8.02
C PHE A 64 10.17 -3.60 -7.22
N LEU A 65 10.79 -4.29 -6.28
CA LEU A 65 10.12 -5.16 -5.33
C LEU A 65 9.85 -4.42 -4.03
N THR A 66 8.64 -4.62 -3.50
CA THR A 66 8.27 -4.11 -2.17
C THR A 66 8.63 -5.15 -1.12
N VAL A 67 9.57 -4.82 -0.24
CA VAL A 67 10.08 -5.73 0.80
C VAL A 67 9.69 -5.23 2.19
N LEU A 68 9.08 -6.10 2.98
CA LEU A 68 8.79 -5.88 4.39
C LEU A 68 9.50 -6.97 5.22
N ASN A 69 10.57 -6.58 5.92
CA ASN A 69 11.47 -7.51 6.61
C ASN A 69 12.07 -8.54 5.62
N ASP A 70 11.75 -9.82 5.77
CA ASP A 70 12.23 -10.93 4.92
C ASP A 70 11.15 -11.43 3.95
N VAL A 71 10.13 -10.60 3.72
CA VAL A 71 8.98 -10.92 2.86
C VAL A 71 8.91 -9.92 1.72
N VAL A 72 8.83 -10.44 0.50
CA VAL A 72 8.48 -9.68 -0.70
C VAL A 72 6.97 -9.70 -0.81
N LEU A 73 6.37 -8.52 -0.86
CA LEU A 73 4.94 -8.34 -1.02
C LEU A 73 4.61 -8.39 -2.51
N ASP A 74 3.86 -9.41 -2.90
CA ASP A 74 3.23 -9.48 -4.22
C ASP A 74 1.94 -8.64 -4.17
N LEU A 75 1.99 -7.49 -4.85
CA LEU A 75 0.98 -6.44 -4.82
C LEU A 75 0.39 -6.28 -6.22
N ASP A 76 -0.91 -5.99 -6.30
CA ASP A 76 -1.48 -5.50 -7.56
C ASP A 76 -0.97 -4.09 -7.90
N GLU A 77 -1.28 -3.62 -9.11
CA GLU A 77 -0.80 -2.34 -9.62
C GLU A 77 -1.21 -1.16 -8.73
N GLU A 78 -2.44 -1.18 -8.21
CA GLU A 78 -2.99 -0.10 -7.40
C GLU A 78 -2.33 -0.04 -6.02
N MET A 79 -2.18 -1.19 -5.37
CA MET A 79 -1.53 -1.27 -4.07
C MET A 79 -0.04 -1.00 -4.17
N PHE A 80 0.62 -1.46 -5.24
CA PHE A 80 2.00 -1.09 -5.54
C PHE A 80 2.13 0.44 -5.70
N TYR A 81 1.21 1.07 -6.45
CA TYR A 81 1.21 2.52 -6.63
C TYR A 81 1.06 3.25 -5.29
N LEU A 82 0.15 2.80 -4.42
CA LEU A 82 -0.04 3.38 -3.08
C LEU A 82 1.22 3.26 -2.22
N VAL A 83 1.86 2.08 -2.21
CA VAL A 83 3.09 1.86 -1.45
C VAL A 83 4.23 2.74 -1.97
N ASN A 84 4.42 2.79 -3.29
CA ASN A 84 5.44 3.64 -3.87
C ASN A 84 5.16 5.12 -3.57
N SER A 85 3.90 5.56 -3.66
CA SER A 85 3.50 6.93 -3.33
C SER A 85 3.78 7.24 -1.86
N ALA A 86 3.48 6.33 -0.94
CA ALA A 86 3.83 6.47 0.47
C ALA A 86 5.34 6.57 0.68
N TYR A 87 6.13 5.75 -0.02
CA TYR A 87 7.58 5.82 0.05
C TYR A 87 8.10 7.18 -0.44
N GLN A 88 7.66 7.65 -1.61
CA GLN A 88 8.06 8.94 -2.16
C GLN A 88 7.64 10.11 -1.25
N MET A 89 6.41 10.09 -0.74
CA MET A 89 5.88 11.14 0.11
C MET A 89 6.55 11.18 1.47
N PHE A 90 6.60 10.07 2.20
CA PHE A 90 6.99 10.09 3.62
C PHE A 90 8.46 9.79 3.87
N VAL A 91 9.13 9.05 2.98
CA VAL A 91 10.54 8.67 3.13
C VAL A 91 11.45 9.58 2.32
N VAL A 92 11.14 9.81 1.04
CA VAL A 92 11.98 10.61 0.13
C VAL A 92 11.76 12.09 0.36
N SER A 93 10.52 12.59 0.24
CA SER A 93 10.24 14.02 0.38
C SER A 93 10.41 14.52 1.82
N LYS A 94 10.10 13.66 2.81
CA LYS A 94 10.08 13.97 4.25
C LYS A 94 9.24 15.20 4.61
N ASN A 95 8.28 15.61 3.77
CA ASN A 95 7.43 16.75 4.04
C ASN A 95 6.57 16.49 5.31
N PRO A 96 6.68 17.34 6.36
CA PRO A 96 5.97 17.14 7.62
C PRO A 96 4.47 17.44 7.52
N GLU A 97 4.02 18.16 6.49
CA GLU A 97 2.61 18.51 6.28
C GLU A 97 1.80 17.37 5.66
N LEU A 98 2.47 16.38 5.05
CA LEU A 98 1.78 15.26 4.41
C LEU A 98 1.06 14.37 5.43
N ARG A 99 -0.11 13.88 5.03
CA ARG A 99 -1.00 12.98 5.77
C ARG A 99 -1.40 11.80 4.91
N ALA A 100 -1.95 10.76 5.53
CA ALA A 100 -2.40 9.57 4.80
C ALA A 100 -3.47 9.92 3.73
N SER A 101 -4.27 10.97 3.92
CA SER A 101 -5.21 11.48 2.91
C SER A 101 -4.55 11.87 1.59
N ASN A 102 -3.29 12.33 1.59
CA ASN A 102 -2.58 12.66 0.36
C ASN A 102 -2.28 11.41 -0.49
N LEU A 103 -2.30 10.21 0.10
CA LEU A 103 -2.23 8.96 -0.67
C LEU A 103 -3.50 8.74 -1.49
N LEU A 104 -4.67 9.10 -0.95
CA LEU A 104 -5.94 9.03 -1.67
C LEU A 104 -5.99 10.06 -2.80
N GLU A 105 -5.45 11.25 -2.58
CA GLU A 105 -5.29 12.26 -3.64
C GLU A 105 -4.41 11.74 -4.77
N ALA A 106 -3.24 11.18 -4.45
CA ALA A 106 -2.36 10.57 -5.46
C ALA A 106 -3.05 9.42 -6.21
N LEU A 107 -3.82 8.59 -5.53
CA LEU A 107 -4.58 7.51 -6.16
C LEU A 107 -5.63 8.04 -7.15
N ASN A 108 -6.33 9.12 -6.80
CA ASN A 108 -7.26 9.79 -7.72
C ASN A 108 -6.52 10.33 -8.95
N GLU A 109 -5.39 11.01 -8.76
CA GLU A 109 -4.58 11.52 -9.88
C GLU A 109 -4.08 10.40 -10.80
N PHE A 110 -3.68 9.27 -10.22
CA PHE A 110 -3.28 8.08 -10.98
C PHE A 110 -4.44 7.57 -11.83
N ALA A 111 -5.62 7.37 -11.24
CA ALA A 111 -6.80 6.91 -11.96
C ALA A 111 -7.21 7.90 -13.07
N GLU A 112 -7.23 9.21 -12.81
CA GLU A 112 -7.54 10.25 -13.80
C GLU A 112 -6.57 10.22 -14.99
N LYS A 113 -5.27 9.96 -14.75
CA LYS A 113 -4.27 9.79 -15.81
C LYS A 113 -4.52 8.54 -16.67
N GLN A 114 -4.91 7.42 -16.05
CA GLN A 114 -5.21 6.18 -16.77
C GLN A 114 -6.42 6.35 -17.71
N ILE A 115 -7.48 7.00 -17.23
CA ILE A 115 -8.71 7.20 -18.02
C ILE A 115 -8.71 8.48 -18.88
N ARG A 116 -7.65 9.30 -18.76
CA ARG A 116 -7.46 10.59 -19.48
C ARG A 116 -8.63 11.56 -19.32
N ARG A 117 -9.26 11.57 -18.15
CA ARG A 117 -10.30 12.52 -17.77
C ARG A 117 -10.34 12.68 -16.26
N SER A 118 -10.94 13.76 -15.79
CA SER A 118 -11.26 13.91 -14.36
C SER A 118 -12.30 12.89 -13.91
N LEU A 119 -12.14 12.42 -12.68
CA LEU A 119 -13.13 11.58 -12.01
C LEU A 119 -14.32 12.44 -11.56
N THR A 120 -15.53 11.88 -11.61
CA THR A 120 -16.71 12.52 -10.99
C THR A 120 -16.60 12.47 -9.47
N PRO A 121 -17.38 13.29 -8.73
CA PRO A 121 -17.43 13.22 -7.28
C PRO A 121 -17.73 11.81 -6.75
N GLU A 122 -18.66 11.09 -7.37
CA GLU A 122 -19.05 9.74 -6.99
C GLU A 122 -17.90 8.74 -7.19
N GLU A 123 -17.17 8.86 -8.30
CA GLU A 123 -16.00 8.03 -8.58
C GLU A 123 -14.88 8.29 -7.59
N LYS A 124 -14.64 9.56 -7.22
CA LYS A 124 -13.66 9.93 -6.19
C LYS A 124 -14.04 9.36 -4.83
N VAL A 125 -15.32 9.42 -4.46
CA VAL A 125 -15.79 8.83 -3.19
C VAL A 125 -15.55 7.33 -3.18
N TYR A 126 -15.91 6.63 -4.27
CA TYR A 126 -15.68 5.20 -4.39
C TYR A 126 -14.19 4.83 -4.31
N LEU A 127 -13.34 5.55 -5.04
CA LEU A 127 -11.90 5.30 -5.06
C LEU A 127 -11.25 5.64 -3.72
N ASN A 128 -11.70 6.70 -3.04
CA ASN A 128 -11.21 7.05 -1.70
C ASN A 128 -11.58 5.99 -0.67
N LEU A 129 -12.79 5.43 -0.74
CA LEU A 129 -13.19 4.34 0.14
C LEU A 129 -12.32 3.12 -0.08
N ARG A 130 -12.19 2.67 -1.34
CA ARG A 130 -11.34 1.55 -1.73
C ARG A 130 -9.88 1.76 -1.31
N GLY A 131 -9.30 2.91 -1.63
CA GLY A 131 -7.93 3.26 -1.24
C GLY A 131 -7.74 3.31 0.28
N SER A 132 -8.76 3.70 1.04
CA SER A 132 -8.71 3.65 2.51
C SER A 132 -8.67 2.21 3.04
N PHE A 133 -9.36 1.27 2.39
CA PHE A 133 -9.24 -0.16 2.70
C PHE A 133 -7.85 -0.69 2.37
N GLU A 134 -7.27 -0.35 1.22
CA GLU A 134 -5.90 -0.75 0.86
C GLU A 134 -4.88 -0.19 1.87
N ILE A 135 -5.04 1.07 2.28
CA ILE A 135 -4.21 1.68 3.34
C ILE A 135 -4.36 0.91 4.67
N ALA A 136 -5.56 0.44 5.01
CA ALA A 136 -5.79 -0.37 6.19
C ALA A 136 -5.08 -1.73 6.09
N VAL A 137 -5.11 -2.39 4.92
CA VAL A 137 -4.35 -3.62 4.64
C VAL A 137 -2.86 -3.37 4.82
N LEU A 138 -2.30 -2.32 4.20
CA LEU A 138 -0.89 -1.94 4.35
C LEU A 138 -0.52 -1.67 5.81
N ARG A 139 -1.43 -1.06 6.57
CA ARG A 139 -1.25 -0.87 8.01
C ARG A 139 -1.25 -2.19 8.77
N ASP A 140 -2.16 -3.10 8.47
CA ASP A 140 -2.26 -4.41 9.11
C ASP A 140 -1.06 -5.30 8.82
N LEU A 141 -0.46 -5.19 7.63
CA LEU A 141 0.83 -5.81 7.31
C LEU A 141 1.98 -5.24 8.14
N GLY A 142 1.84 -4.01 8.64
CA GLY A 142 2.91 -3.24 9.27
C GLY A 142 3.81 -2.53 8.26
N ALA A 143 3.36 -2.38 7.00
CA ALA A 143 4.02 -1.56 5.99
C ALA A 143 3.88 -0.06 6.31
N LEU A 144 2.75 0.33 6.92
CA LEU A 144 2.44 1.69 7.37
C LEU A 144 2.10 1.71 8.87
N LEU A 145 2.88 2.41 9.70
CA LEU A 145 2.62 2.58 11.14
C LEU A 145 2.08 3.96 11.53
#